data_AF-A0A7S9VWF0-F1
#
_entry.id   AF-A0A7S9VWF0-F1
#
_cell.length_a   1.000
_cell.length_b   1.000
_cell.length_c   1.000
_cell.angle_alpha   90.00
_cell.angle_beta   90.00
_cell.angle_gamma   90.00
#
_symmetry.space_group_name_H-M   'P 1'
#
loop_
_entity.id
_entity.type
_entity.pdbx_description
1 polymer ?
#
loop_
_entity_poly.entity_id
_entity_poly.type
_entity_poly.pdbx_seq_one_letter_code
_entity_poly.pdbx_strand_id
1 'polypeptide(L)'
;MEEQFKALEASIARIRVILSGPGSSDSTNSSPPRNGKTRRADEADDVTLTEDQADVQGALAALGRTAKAKDREDMIRQKLVDCFALDGWVAAGVLLCLLRQSGEYVTHTQLADAAGTISPSAAVIRVYVCKLRQQLAAGGIEDGAIETGRRSYRLVRSAAFRIINTLNGREKNPSLPEP
;
A
#
# COMPACT_ATOMS: atom_id res chain seq x y z
N MET A 1 3.77 26.29 -17.47
CA MET A 1 4.46 25.24 -16.69
C MET A 1 4.44 25.52 -15.19
N GLU A 2 4.75 26.75 -14.74
CA GLU A 2 4.84 27.07 -13.30
C GLU A 2 3.57 26.77 -12.47
N GLU A 3 2.37 26.95 -13.02
CA GLU A 3 1.12 26.65 -12.31
C GLU A 3 0.98 25.17 -11.91
N GLN A 4 1.42 24.23 -12.76
CA GLN A 4 1.36 22.81 -12.43
C GLN A 4 2.34 22.44 -11.31
N PHE A 5 3.47 23.15 -11.21
CA PHE A 5 4.41 22.98 -10.11
C PHE A 5 3.83 23.52 -8.80
N LYS A 6 3.19 24.70 -8.82
CA LYS A 6 2.48 25.26 -7.66
C LYS A 6 1.32 24.38 -7.19
N ALA A 7 0.57 23.76 -8.10
CA ALA A 7 -0.49 22.81 -7.75
C ALA A 7 0.07 21.55 -7.07
N LEU A 8 1.22 21.04 -7.53
CA LEU A 8 1.91 19.89 -6.93
C LEU A 8 2.44 20.21 -5.53
N GLU A 9 3.11 21.36 -5.34
CA GLU A 9 3.59 21.81 -4.04
C GLU A 9 2.45 22.05 -3.04
N ALA A 10 1.33 22.65 -3.48
CA ALA A 10 0.15 22.84 -2.64
C ALA A 10 -0.46 21.50 -2.18
N SER A 11 -0.40 20.45 -3.01
CA SER A 11 -0.87 19.11 -2.65
C SER A 11 0.07 18.44 -1.63
N ILE A 12 1.39 18.56 -1.82
CA ILE A 12 2.41 18.05 -0.89
C ILE A 12 2.31 18.75 0.48
N ALA A 13 2.10 20.07 0.50
CA ALA A 13 1.95 20.85 1.72
C ALA A 13 0.75 20.40 2.57
N ARG A 14 -0.38 20.05 1.93
CA ARG A 14 -1.59 19.55 2.63
C ARG A 14 -1.36 18.19 3.29
N ILE A 15 -0.61 17.30 2.66
CA ILE A 15 -0.27 15.98 3.24
C ILE A 15 0.59 16.16 4.50
N ARG A 16 1.51 17.12 4.51
CA ARG A 16 2.40 17.37 5.66
C ARG A 16 1.67 17.83 6.92
N VAL A 17 0.59 18.62 6.77
CA VAL A 17 -0.22 19.12 7.90
C VAL A 17 -0.97 18.00 8.61
N ILE A 18 -1.39 16.95 7.88
CA ILE A 18 -2.11 15.80 8.45
C ILE A 18 -1.21 14.96 9.36
N LEU A 19 0.11 14.96 9.12
CA LEU A 19 1.11 14.19 9.86
C LEU A 19 1.71 14.92 11.07
N SER A 20 1.15 16.07 11.47
CA SER A 20 1.64 16.87 12.61
C SER A 20 0.48 17.21 13.56
N GLY A 21 -0.02 16.19 14.27
CA GLY A 21 -0.99 16.36 15.34
C GLY A 21 -0.41 17.12 16.55
N PRO A 22 -1.23 17.87 17.31
CA PRO A 22 -0.76 18.64 18.46
C PRO A 22 -0.40 17.71 19.63
N GLY A 23 0.86 17.75 20.06
CA GLY A 23 1.31 17.07 21.27
C GLY A 23 0.74 17.74 22.52
N SER A 24 -0.27 17.10 23.12
CA SER A 24 -0.76 17.44 24.47
C SER A 24 -0.23 16.39 25.44
N SER A 25 0.56 16.82 26.42
CA SER A 25 1.04 15.98 27.50
C SER A 25 1.03 16.77 28.79
N ASP A 26 0.01 16.52 29.61
CA ASP A 26 0.01 16.91 31.01
C ASP A 26 0.01 15.67 31.91
N SER A 27 0.55 15.87 33.11
CA SER A 27 1.16 14.89 34.02
C SER A 27 0.28 13.72 34.48
N THR A 28 0.90 12.56 34.76
CA THR A 28 0.69 11.82 36.04
C THR A 28 1.98 11.13 36.52
N ASN A 29 2.04 10.85 37.82
CA ASN A 29 3.25 10.58 38.60
C ASN A 29 3.30 9.13 39.12
N SER A 30 4.46 8.75 39.68
CA SER A 30 4.67 7.66 40.66
C SER A 30 4.74 6.19 40.20
N SER A 31 5.92 5.61 40.45
CA SER A 31 6.23 4.16 40.63
C SER A 31 6.51 3.88 42.13
N PRO A 32 6.83 2.64 42.58
CA PRO A 32 6.57 1.28 42.07
C PRO A 32 5.67 0.56 43.15
N PRO A 33 5.89 -0.64 43.77
CA PRO A 33 6.70 -1.83 43.42
C PRO A 33 6.08 -3.24 43.71
N ARG A 34 6.84 -4.26 43.26
CA ARG A 34 7.18 -5.55 43.93
C ARG A 34 6.44 -6.86 43.57
N ASN A 35 7.26 -7.75 42.98
CA ASN A 35 7.49 -9.16 43.32
C ASN A 35 6.63 -10.26 42.66
N GLY A 36 7.29 -11.20 41.97
CA GLY A 36 6.66 -12.34 41.30
C GLY A 36 7.65 -13.18 40.48
N LYS A 37 8.24 -14.20 41.11
CA LYS A 37 9.22 -15.13 40.51
C LYS A 37 8.47 -16.29 39.83
N THR A 38 8.89 -16.77 38.63
CA THR A 38 8.96 -18.22 38.26
C THR A 38 9.26 -18.49 36.76
N ARG A 39 10.39 -19.19 36.53
CA ARG A 39 10.77 -20.17 35.47
C ARG A 39 10.72 -19.83 33.97
N ARG A 40 11.70 -20.44 33.28
CA ARG A 40 11.83 -20.55 31.81
C ARG A 40 10.72 -21.40 31.21
N ALA A 41 10.30 -21.03 30.01
CA ALA A 41 10.05 -21.97 28.92
C ALA A 41 10.63 -21.34 27.64
N ASP A 42 11.25 -22.14 26.78
CA ASP A 42 11.54 -21.73 25.40
C ASP A 42 10.22 -21.70 24.63
N GLU A 43 9.79 -20.52 24.21
CA GLU A 43 8.84 -20.37 23.09
C GLU A 43 9.54 -19.57 22.00
N ALA A 44 9.46 -20.07 20.78
CA ALA A 44 10.19 -19.50 19.65
C ALA A 44 9.75 -18.06 19.37
N ASP A 45 10.68 -17.25 18.86
CA ASP A 45 10.37 -15.97 18.19
C ASP A 45 9.57 -16.23 16.90
N ASP A 46 8.31 -16.65 17.04
CA ASP A 46 7.31 -16.49 16.00
C ASP A 46 6.99 -15.00 15.92
N VAL A 47 7.83 -14.29 15.15
CA VAL A 47 7.60 -12.89 14.79
C VAL A 47 6.40 -12.86 13.86
N THR A 48 5.21 -12.89 14.47
CA THR A 48 3.98 -12.39 13.89
C THR A 48 4.24 -10.93 13.52
N LEU A 49 4.63 -10.74 12.26
CA LEU A 49 4.84 -9.42 11.67
C LEU A 49 3.53 -8.65 11.84
N THR A 50 3.55 -7.70 12.79
CA THR A 50 2.41 -6.83 13.07
C THR A 50 1.96 -6.19 11.77
N GLU A 51 0.66 -6.26 11.46
CA GLU A 51 0.10 -5.81 10.18
C GLU A 51 0.05 -4.27 10.05
N ASP A 52 1.14 -3.61 10.42
CA ASP A 52 1.22 -2.16 10.51
C ASP A 52 1.51 -1.52 9.15
N GLN A 53 0.77 -0.46 8.88
CA GLN A 53 0.87 0.36 7.68
C GLN A 53 2.28 0.94 7.46
N ALA A 54 3.06 1.08 8.54
CA ALA A 54 4.46 1.46 8.50
C ALA A 54 5.35 0.43 7.79
N ASP A 55 5.08 -0.87 7.94
CA ASP A 55 5.87 -1.94 7.31
C ASP A 55 5.52 -2.10 5.84
N VAL A 56 4.25 -1.95 5.46
CA VAL A 56 3.81 -1.84 4.05
C VAL A 56 4.56 -0.68 3.37
N GLN A 57 4.59 0.49 3.99
CA GLN A 57 5.30 1.66 3.46
C GLN A 57 6.84 1.47 3.48
N GLY A 58 7.39 0.84 4.51
CA GLY A 58 8.83 0.54 4.65
C GLY A 58 9.34 -0.49 3.64
N ALA A 59 8.52 -1.48 3.28
CA ALA A 59 8.83 -2.46 2.25
C ALA A 59 8.66 -1.88 0.83
N LEU A 60 7.63 -1.05 0.59
CA LEU A 60 7.56 -0.21 -0.62
C LEU A 60 8.75 0.76 -0.72
N ALA A 61 9.23 1.29 0.42
CA ALA A 61 10.47 2.08 0.52
C ALA A 61 11.71 1.26 0.13
N ALA A 62 11.77 -0.01 0.54
CA ALA A 62 12.86 -0.92 0.23
C ALA A 62 12.96 -1.30 -1.26
N LEU A 63 11.82 -1.50 -1.93
CA LEU A 63 11.71 -2.04 -3.30
C LEU A 63 12.47 -1.27 -4.41
N GLY A 64 13.03 -0.09 -4.13
CA GLY A 64 13.89 0.63 -5.08
C GLY A 64 14.81 1.68 -4.48
N ARG A 65 15.43 1.43 -3.32
CA ARG A 65 16.34 2.38 -2.63
C ARG A 65 17.49 2.91 -3.49
N THR A 66 17.85 2.23 -4.58
CA THR A 66 18.96 2.57 -5.50
C THR A 66 18.55 3.45 -6.69
N ALA A 67 17.26 3.71 -6.90
CA ALA A 67 16.74 4.44 -8.05
C ALA A 67 16.23 5.85 -7.68
N LYS A 68 16.23 6.78 -8.65
CA LYS A 68 15.61 8.11 -8.47
C LYS A 68 14.09 7.95 -8.29
N ALA A 69 13.44 8.92 -7.65
CA ALA A 69 12.04 8.80 -7.24
C ALA A 69 11.06 8.43 -8.37
N LYS A 70 11.23 8.99 -9.58
CA LYS A 70 10.42 8.66 -10.75
C LYS A 70 10.72 7.25 -11.26
N ASP A 71 11.98 6.99 -11.60
CA ASP A 71 12.47 5.69 -12.08
C ASP A 71 12.08 4.54 -11.14
N ARG A 72 12.02 4.81 -9.83
CA ARG A 72 11.57 3.90 -8.79
C ARG A 72 10.07 3.62 -8.84
N GLU A 73 9.22 4.63 -9.02
CA GLU A 73 7.78 4.43 -9.19
C GLU A 73 7.49 3.66 -10.48
N ASP A 74 8.18 4.01 -11.56
CA ASP A 74 8.10 3.35 -12.85
C ASP A 74 8.51 1.87 -12.75
N MET A 75 9.59 1.55 -12.05
CA MET A 75 10.02 0.18 -11.76
C MET A 75 9.02 -0.60 -10.88
N ILE A 76 8.42 0.03 -9.86
CA ILE A 76 7.41 -0.65 -9.02
C ILE A 76 6.14 -0.95 -9.82
N ARG A 77 5.70 -0.02 -10.69
CA ARG A 77 4.59 -0.24 -11.62
C ARG A 77 4.88 -1.40 -12.58
N GLN A 78 6.09 -1.45 -13.15
CA GLN A 78 6.49 -2.55 -14.03
C GLN A 78 6.46 -3.90 -13.30
N LYS A 79 7.06 -4.01 -12.10
CA LYS A 79 6.98 -5.23 -11.29
C LYS A 79 5.55 -5.64 -10.95
N LEU A 80 4.65 -4.69 -10.68
CA LEU A 80 3.23 -4.97 -10.46
C LEU A 80 2.56 -5.55 -11.72
N VAL A 81 2.84 -5.00 -12.91
CA VAL A 81 2.38 -5.56 -14.19
C VAL A 81 2.89 -6.99 -14.37
N ASP A 82 4.18 -7.22 -14.15
CA ASP A 82 4.81 -8.52 -14.42
C ASP A 82 4.35 -9.60 -13.43
N CYS A 83 4.28 -9.30 -12.13
CA CYS A 83 3.92 -10.28 -11.09
C CYS A 83 2.43 -10.66 -11.05
N PHE A 84 1.54 -9.79 -11.53
CA PHE A 84 0.08 -9.98 -11.46
C PHE A 84 -0.61 -9.92 -12.83
N ALA A 85 0.16 -9.95 -13.92
CA ALA A 85 -0.32 -9.86 -15.30
C ALA A 85 -1.34 -8.72 -15.52
N LEU A 86 -1.04 -7.52 -14.98
CA LEU A 86 -2.00 -6.41 -14.96
C LEU A 86 -2.27 -5.84 -16.35
N ASP A 87 -3.47 -5.30 -16.53
CA ASP A 87 -3.91 -4.63 -17.77
C ASP A 87 -3.29 -3.23 -17.95
N GLY A 88 -1.96 -3.22 -18.05
CA GLY A 88 -1.13 -2.06 -18.35
C GLY A 88 -0.93 -1.08 -17.20
N TRP A 89 -0.25 0.01 -17.54
CA TRP A 89 0.30 1.00 -16.62
C TRP A 89 -0.71 1.73 -15.74
N VAL A 90 -1.94 1.87 -16.21
CA VAL A 90 -3.02 2.53 -15.47
C VAL A 90 -3.48 1.63 -14.32
N ALA A 91 -3.67 0.32 -14.56
CA ALA A 91 -4.03 -0.64 -13.52
C ALA A 91 -2.94 -0.72 -12.44
N ALA A 92 -1.67 -0.77 -12.84
CA ALA A 92 -0.53 -0.73 -11.92
C ALA A 92 -0.47 0.58 -11.11
N GLY A 93 -0.81 1.72 -11.71
CA GLY A 93 -0.91 3.01 -11.01
C GLY A 93 -2.04 3.07 -9.98
N VAL A 94 -3.22 2.54 -10.30
CA VAL A 94 -4.35 2.39 -9.36
C VAL A 94 -3.93 1.49 -8.17
N LEU A 95 -3.32 0.33 -8.45
CA LEU A 95 -2.89 -0.59 -7.40
C LEU A 95 -1.77 0.00 -6.52
N LEU A 96 -0.80 0.69 -7.11
CA LEU A 96 0.26 1.38 -6.36
C LEU A 96 -0.30 2.51 -5.46
N CYS A 97 -1.33 3.23 -5.91
CA CYS A 97 -2.00 4.24 -5.10
C CYS A 97 -2.68 3.62 -3.86
N LEU A 98 -3.33 2.46 -4.04
CA LEU A 98 -3.96 1.69 -2.96
C LEU A 98 -2.93 1.07 -2.00
N LEU A 99 -1.79 0.57 -2.51
CA LEU A 99 -0.69 0.04 -1.69
C LEU A 99 -0.06 1.12 -0.79
N ARG A 100 0.09 2.36 -1.29
CA ARG A 100 0.60 3.50 -0.51
C ARG A 100 -0.32 3.90 0.66
N GLN A 101 -1.62 3.65 0.52
CA GLN A 101 -2.70 4.00 1.45
C GLN A 101 -3.44 2.74 1.94
N SER A 102 -2.70 1.65 2.21
CA SER A 102 -3.27 0.37 2.62
C SER A 102 -4.06 0.48 3.93
N GLY A 103 -5.31 0.01 3.93
CA GLY A 103 -6.23 0.14 5.06
C GLY A 103 -7.06 1.43 5.07
N GLU A 104 -6.79 2.38 4.16
CA GLU A 104 -7.56 3.63 4.01
C GLU A 104 -8.47 3.61 2.77
N TYR A 105 -9.52 4.44 2.79
CA TYR A 105 -10.45 4.58 1.66
C TYR A 105 -10.01 5.70 0.71
N VAL A 106 -9.45 5.32 -0.43
CA VAL A 106 -8.97 6.23 -1.48
C VAL A 106 -10.11 6.53 -2.46
N THR A 107 -10.31 7.81 -2.80
CA THR A 107 -11.38 8.23 -3.72
C THR A 107 -11.05 7.92 -5.19
N HIS A 108 -12.08 7.74 -6.02
CA HIS A 108 -11.94 7.61 -7.48
C HIS A 108 -11.09 8.73 -8.13
N THR A 109 -11.18 9.98 -7.65
CA THR A 109 -10.35 11.08 -8.15
C THR A 109 -8.87 10.86 -7.83
N GLN A 110 -8.53 10.56 -6.57
CA GLN A 110 -7.15 10.25 -6.18
C GLN A 110 -6.57 9.05 -6.96
N LEU A 111 -7.38 8.02 -7.22
CA LEU A 111 -6.97 6.87 -8.04
C LEU A 111 -6.76 7.25 -9.51
N ALA A 112 -7.62 8.10 -10.08
CA ALA A 112 -7.48 8.61 -11.45
C ALA A 112 -6.20 9.45 -11.62
N ASP A 113 -5.98 10.39 -10.69
CA ASP A 113 -4.81 11.27 -10.68
C ASP A 113 -3.51 10.46 -10.53
N ALA A 114 -3.46 9.53 -9.57
CA ALA A 114 -2.29 8.67 -9.36
C ALA A 114 -2.03 7.70 -10.53
N ALA A 115 -3.09 7.20 -11.17
CA ALA A 115 -2.95 6.31 -12.32
C ALA A 115 -2.62 7.05 -13.63
N GLY A 116 -2.73 8.39 -13.67
CA GLY A 116 -2.50 9.20 -14.86
C GLY A 116 -3.58 9.03 -15.93
N THR A 117 -4.84 8.74 -15.53
CA THR A 117 -5.93 8.56 -16.50
C THR A 117 -6.30 9.89 -17.17
N ILE A 118 -6.46 9.87 -18.49
CA ILE A 118 -6.93 11.02 -19.28
C ILE A 118 -8.35 11.46 -18.87
N SER A 119 -9.17 10.53 -18.38
CA SER A 119 -10.53 10.80 -17.89
C SER A 119 -10.68 10.43 -16.41
N PRO A 120 -11.02 11.36 -15.50
CA PRO A 120 -11.27 11.09 -14.08
C PRO A 120 -12.66 10.46 -13.82
N SER A 121 -13.24 9.79 -14.83
CA SER A 121 -14.57 9.21 -14.73
C SER A 121 -14.60 8.07 -13.71
N ALA A 122 -15.52 8.15 -12.75
CA ALA A 122 -15.73 7.08 -11.77
C ALA A 122 -16.08 5.72 -12.41
N ALA A 123 -16.63 5.71 -13.63
CA ALA A 123 -16.88 4.48 -14.39
C ALA A 123 -15.58 3.81 -14.86
N VAL A 124 -14.59 4.62 -15.30
CA VAL A 124 -13.27 4.12 -15.73
C VAL A 124 -12.53 3.48 -14.54
N ILE A 125 -12.53 4.14 -13.38
CA ILE A 125 -11.91 3.59 -12.17
C ILE A 125 -12.62 2.33 -11.67
N ARG A 126 -13.95 2.23 -11.79
CA ARG A 126 -14.67 0.97 -11.52
C ARG A 126 -14.17 -0.18 -12.38
N VAL A 127 -14.00 0.04 -13.69
CA VAL A 127 -13.49 -1.01 -14.59
C VAL A 127 -12.09 -1.46 -14.19
N TYR A 128 -11.18 -0.53 -13.87
CA TYR A 128 -9.84 -0.89 -13.39
C TYR A 128 -9.88 -1.66 -12.06
N VAL A 129 -10.70 -1.26 -11.09
CA VAL A 129 -10.82 -2.00 -9.82
C VAL A 129 -11.42 -3.40 -10.02
N CYS A 130 -12.43 -3.56 -10.89
CA CYS A 130 -12.97 -4.88 -11.22
C CYS A 130 -11.92 -5.80 -11.86
N LYS A 131 -11.12 -5.28 -12.80
CA LYS A 131 -10.01 -6.02 -13.40
C LYS A 131 -8.92 -6.38 -12.40
N LEU A 132 -8.54 -5.42 -11.53
CA LEU A 132 -7.57 -5.65 -10.46
C LEU A 132 -8.00 -6.77 -9.52
N ARG A 133 -9.27 -6.85 -9.11
CA ARG A 133 -9.76 -7.99 -8.31
C ARG A 133 -9.58 -9.32 -9.02
N GLN A 134 -9.95 -9.42 -10.30
CA GLN A 134 -9.80 -10.64 -11.11
C GLN A 134 -8.32 -11.05 -11.26
N GLN A 135 -7.44 -10.07 -11.50
CA GLN A 135 -6.00 -10.29 -11.68
C GLN A 135 -5.30 -10.68 -10.37
N LEU A 136 -5.67 -10.06 -9.25
CA LEU A 136 -5.20 -10.43 -7.92
C LEU A 136 -5.70 -11.83 -7.51
N ALA A 137 -6.96 -12.17 -7.80
CA ALA A 137 -7.53 -13.50 -7.57
C ALA A 137 -6.81 -14.59 -8.37
N ALA A 138 -6.51 -14.34 -9.65
CA ALA A 138 -5.69 -15.24 -10.47
C ALA A 138 -4.25 -15.38 -9.91
N GLY A 139 -3.72 -14.31 -9.30
CA GLY A 139 -2.45 -14.30 -8.57
C GLY A 139 -2.50 -14.86 -7.14
N GLY A 140 -3.62 -15.47 -6.70
CA GLY A 140 -3.77 -16.13 -5.40
C GLY A 140 -4.16 -15.21 -4.23
N ILE A 141 -4.54 -13.96 -4.51
CA ILE A 141 -4.98 -12.95 -3.51
C ILE A 141 -6.50 -12.82 -3.59
N GLU A 142 -7.19 -13.10 -2.49
CA GLU A 142 -8.66 -13.26 -2.45
C GLU A 142 -9.46 -12.05 -2.99
N ASP A 143 -10.65 -12.31 -3.53
CA ASP A 143 -11.55 -11.30 -4.14
C ASP A 143 -11.97 -10.17 -3.16
N GLY A 144 -11.89 -10.45 -1.86
CA GLY A 144 -12.08 -9.46 -0.78
C GLY A 144 -10.92 -8.47 -0.57
N ALA A 145 -9.78 -8.63 -1.27
CA ALA A 145 -8.59 -7.81 -1.07
C ALA A 145 -8.81 -6.30 -1.31
N ILE A 146 -9.66 -5.94 -2.27
CA ILE A 146 -10.06 -4.55 -2.51
C ILE A 146 -11.53 -4.40 -2.16
N GLU A 147 -11.85 -3.62 -1.14
CA GLU A 147 -13.22 -3.27 -0.75
C GLU A 147 -13.76 -2.06 -1.52
N THR A 148 -15.09 -1.97 -1.66
CA THR A 148 -15.78 -0.81 -2.24
C THR A 148 -16.47 0.02 -1.15
N GLY A 149 -16.10 1.29 -1.03
CA GLY A 149 -16.79 2.30 -0.22
C GLY A 149 -17.65 3.24 -1.06
N ARG A 150 -18.25 4.25 -0.43
CA ARG A 150 -19.07 5.26 -1.13
C ARG A 150 -18.21 6.19 -1.98
N ARG A 151 -18.05 5.85 -3.27
CA ARG A 151 -17.17 6.53 -4.26
C ARG A 151 -15.66 6.40 -3.96
N SER A 152 -15.28 5.40 -3.16
CA SER A 152 -13.91 5.12 -2.73
C SER A 152 -13.63 3.62 -2.71
N TYR A 153 -12.37 3.25 -2.58
CA TYR A 153 -11.91 1.86 -2.48
C TYR A 153 -10.82 1.74 -1.43
N ARG A 154 -10.73 0.58 -0.78
CA ARG A 154 -9.73 0.29 0.25
C ARG A 154 -9.04 -1.02 -0.09
N LEU A 155 -7.71 -1.06 -0.11
CA LEU A 155 -6.96 -2.31 -0.10
C LEU A 155 -6.79 -2.77 1.36
N VAL A 156 -7.20 -4.01 1.66
CA VAL A 156 -7.05 -4.61 2.98
C VAL A 156 -5.56 -4.78 3.32
N ARG A 157 -5.16 -4.55 4.58
CA ARG A 157 -3.73 -4.56 4.98
C ARG A 157 -3.07 -5.91 4.72
N SER A 158 -3.68 -7.01 5.15
CA SER A 158 -3.20 -8.38 4.88
C SER A 158 -2.95 -8.64 3.39
N ALA A 159 -3.86 -8.19 2.50
CA ALA A 159 -3.67 -8.27 1.06
C ALA A 159 -2.50 -7.41 0.55
N ALA A 160 -2.31 -6.19 1.09
CA ALA A 160 -1.16 -5.34 0.78
C ALA A 160 0.17 -6.01 1.16
N PHE A 161 0.25 -6.68 2.32
CA PHE A 161 1.42 -7.45 2.74
C PHE A 161 1.72 -8.60 1.77
N ARG A 162 0.71 -9.40 1.39
CA ARG A 162 0.87 -10.49 0.43
C ARG A 162 1.41 -9.98 -0.92
N ILE A 163 0.79 -8.93 -1.48
CA ILE A 163 1.27 -8.28 -2.72
C ILE A 163 2.76 -7.92 -2.63
N ILE A 164 3.18 -7.28 -1.53
CA ILE A 164 4.56 -6.85 -1.33
C ILE A 164 5.51 -8.05 -1.16
N ASN A 165 5.08 -9.12 -0.50
CA ASN A 165 5.87 -10.35 -0.37
C ASN A 165 6.06 -11.04 -1.73
N THR A 166 5.03 -11.07 -2.59
CA THR A 166 5.15 -11.51 -3.98
C THR A 166 6.15 -10.64 -4.76
N LEU A 167 6.05 -9.31 -4.68
CA LEU A 167 6.97 -8.36 -5.35
C LEU A 167 8.44 -8.46 -4.89
N ASN A 168 8.66 -8.92 -3.66
CA ASN A 168 9.98 -9.19 -3.10
C ASN A 168 10.51 -10.60 -3.42
N GLY A 169 9.75 -11.41 -4.18
CA GLY A 169 10.11 -12.80 -4.51
C GLY A 169 10.07 -13.75 -3.31
N ARG A 170 9.39 -13.36 -2.22
CA ARG A 170 9.27 -14.18 -0.99
C ARG A 170 8.11 -15.18 -1.04
N GLU A 171 7.09 -14.89 -1.86
CA GLU A 171 6.06 -15.86 -2.27
C GLU A 171 6.28 -16.22 -3.74
N LYS A 172 6.72 -17.46 -4.04
CA LYS A 172 6.77 -17.97 -5.43
C LYS A 172 5.34 -18.35 -5.82
N ASN A 173 4.77 -17.66 -6.80
CA ASN A 173 3.38 -17.92 -7.24
C ASN A 173 3.32 -19.30 -7.92
N PRO A 174 2.54 -20.29 -7.43
CA PRO A 174 2.61 -21.67 -7.90
C PRO A 174 1.92 -21.94 -9.25
N SER A 175 1.40 -20.90 -9.92
CA SER A 175 0.48 -21.00 -11.06
C SER A 175 1.02 -20.49 -12.40
N LEU A 176 2.26 -19.98 -12.47
CA LEU A 176 2.89 -19.59 -13.74
C LEU A 176 3.76 -20.74 -14.27
N PRO A 177 3.47 -21.30 -15.47
CA PRO A 177 4.37 -22.24 -16.12
C PRO A 177 5.65 -21.51 -16.56
N GLU A 178 6.81 -22.09 -16.22
CA GLU A 178 8.10 -21.62 -16.76
C GLU A 178 8.19 -22.01 -18.26
N PRO A 179 8.81 -21.17 -19.11
CA PRO A 179 8.93 -21.39 -20.56
C PRO A 179 9.95 -22.47 -20.96
#